data_AF-A0A7W1T225-F1
#
_entry.id   AF-A0A7W1T225-F1
#
_cell.length_a   1.000
_cell.length_b   1.000
_cell.length_c   1.000
_cell.angle_alpha   90.00
_cell.angle_beta   90.00
_cell.angle_gamma   90.00
#
_symmetry.space_group_name_H-M   'P 1'
#
loop_
_entity.id
_entity.type
_entity.pdbx_description
1 polymer ?
#
loop_
_entity_poly.entity_id
_entity_poly.type
_entity_poly.pdbx_seq_one_letter_code
_entity_poly.pdbx_strand_id
1 'polypeptide(L)'
;RRTCPKDCAGHASFCPDRRGGGVIFRPRKGRSRLTLQCPSDLLPLLQAHRRAQAAERLAAGSRWIDQDLVFATFYGTPIERSDDWREWKTLLAAAGVRPGRLHDARHTAGTLLMEQGVHIRVVQEVLGHTRVTTTEKYIHVASPQLQDASKRMSAALWE
;
A
#
# COMPACT_ATOMS: atom_id res chain seq x y z
N ARG A 1 -0.62 11.61 30.05
CA ARG A 1 -0.48 13.04 30.37
C ARG A 1 -0.64 13.81 29.06
N ARG A 2 -1.45 14.88 29.01
CA ARG A 2 -1.48 15.76 27.82
C ARG A 2 -0.11 16.42 27.71
N THR A 3 0.54 16.31 26.55
CA THR A 3 1.85 16.90 26.28
C THR A 3 1.81 18.41 26.09
N CYS A 4 0.61 18.98 25.86
CA CYS A 4 0.41 20.41 25.69
C CYS A 4 -0.50 21.01 26.80
N PRO A 5 -0.32 22.30 27.13
CA PRO A 5 -1.28 23.11 27.90
C PRO A 5 -2.70 23.07 27.31
N LYS A 6 -3.73 23.30 28.14
CA LYS A 6 -5.14 23.20 27.73
C LYS A 6 -5.58 24.28 26.72
N ASP A 7 -4.82 25.37 26.66
CA ASP A 7 -4.97 26.56 25.83
C ASP A 7 -4.10 26.54 24.56
N CYS A 8 -3.40 25.43 24.29
CA CYS A 8 -2.59 25.28 23.08
C CYS A 8 -3.47 25.16 21.83
N ALA A 9 -3.60 26.27 21.09
CA ALA A 9 -4.35 26.35 19.82
C ALA A 9 -3.51 26.02 18.57
N GLY A 10 -2.20 25.79 18.73
CA GLY A 10 -1.29 25.52 17.62
C GLY A 10 -1.25 24.05 17.20
N HIS A 11 -1.06 23.78 15.90
CA HIS A 11 -0.74 22.43 15.44
C HIS A 11 0.62 21.98 15.99
N ALA A 12 0.74 20.71 16.37
CA ALA A 12 1.96 20.14 16.96
C ALA A 12 3.22 20.33 16.09
N SER A 13 3.06 20.54 14.78
CA SER A 13 4.16 20.83 13.85
C SER A 13 4.84 22.18 14.08
N PHE A 14 4.13 23.18 14.63
CA PHE A 14 4.63 24.55 14.85
C PHE A 14 4.99 24.85 16.31
N CYS A 15 4.95 23.84 17.18
CA CYS A 15 5.25 24.03 18.59
C CYS A 15 6.75 24.33 18.77
N PRO A 16 7.13 25.46 19.38
CA PRO A 16 8.55 25.80 19.62
C PRO A 16 9.22 24.83 20.61
N ASP A 17 8.43 24.24 21.52
CA ASP A 17 8.89 23.23 22.48
C ASP A 17 8.84 21.79 21.93
N ARG A 18 8.65 21.62 20.61
CA ARG A 18 8.58 20.31 19.97
C ARG A 18 9.93 19.59 20.09
N ARG A 19 10.04 18.70 21.08
CA ARG A 19 11.17 17.77 21.23
C ARG A 19 10.90 16.50 20.42
N GLY A 20 11.26 16.54 19.14
CA GLY A 20 11.24 15.37 18.25
C GLY A 20 10.14 15.35 17.19
N GLY A 21 10.18 14.34 16.34
CA GLY A 21 9.39 14.26 15.12
C GLY A 21 10.09 13.37 14.10
N GLY A 22 9.37 12.98 13.05
CA GLY A 22 9.89 12.10 12.01
C GLY A 22 9.14 10.78 11.93
N VAL A 23 9.59 9.94 11.00
CA VAL A 23 9.02 8.62 10.77
C VAL A 23 9.49 7.68 11.86
N ILE A 24 8.54 7.04 12.55
CA ILE A 24 8.81 6.01 13.55
C ILE A 24 8.37 4.66 13.01
N PHE A 25 9.26 3.67 13.08
CA PHE A 25 8.86 2.29 12.84
C PHE A 25 8.01 1.81 13.99
N ARG A 26 6.84 1.27 13.67
CA ARG A 26 5.98 0.61 14.63
C ARG A 26 5.81 -0.84 14.24
N PRO A 27 5.80 -1.77 15.22
CA PRO A 27 5.44 -3.14 14.92
C PRO A 27 4.02 -3.17 14.36
N ARG A 28 3.81 -4.06 13.39
CA ARG A 28 2.49 -4.25 12.80
C ARG A 28 1.50 -4.68 13.90
N LYS A 29 0.33 -4.04 13.94
CA LYS A 29 -0.77 -4.47 14.80
C LYS A 29 -1.33 -5.81 14.29
N GLY A 30 -1.32 -6.86 15.11
CA GLY A 30 -1.82 -8.20 14.76
C GLY A 30 -0.69 -9.18 14.47
N ARG A 31 -0.76 -9.90 13.34
CA ARG A 31 0.29 -10.88 12.98
C ARG A 31 1.63 -10.18 12.76
N SER A 32 2.69 -10.71 13.37
CA SER A 32 4.07 -10.23 13.27
C SER A 32 4.69 -10.44 11.89
N ARG A 33 4.17 -11.41 11.12
CA ARG A 33 4.59 -11.70 9.74
C ARG A 33 3.40 -11.66 8.80
N LEU A 34 3.59 -11.04 7.64
CA LEU A 34 2.65 -11.06 6.52
C LEU A 34 3.42 -11.55 5.30
N THR A 35 3.04 -12.73 4.79
CA THR A 35 3.54 -13.22 3.51
C THR A 35 2.62 -12.69 2.43
N LEU A 36 3.16 -11.88 1.52
CA LEU A 36 2.44 -11.42 0.34
C LEU A 36 2.80 -12.34 -0.82
N GLN A 37 1.78 -12.77 -1.57
CA GLN A 37 2.01 -13.43 -2.85
C GLN A 37 2.49 -12.35 -3.83
N CYS A 38 3.75 -12.45 -4.25
CA CYS A 38 4.37 -11.53 -5.17
C CYS A 38 4.18 -12.06 -6.60
N PRO A 39 3.50 -11.33 -7.50
CA PRO A 39 3.44 -11.70 -8.91
C PRO A 39 4.86 -11.84 -9.48
N SER A 40 5.10 -12.84 -10.31
CA SER A 40 6.41 -13.09 -10.92
C SER A 40 6.92 -11.88 -11.70
N ASP A 41 6.01 -11.13 -12.33
CA ASP A 41 6.32 -9.93 -13.12
C ASP A 41 6.87 -8.78 -12.26
N LEU A 42 6.57 -8.78 -10.95
CA LEU A 42 7.09 -7.78 -10.01
C LEU A 42 8.53 -8.10 -9.57
N LEU A 43 8.97 -9.36 -9.66
CA LEU A 43 10.29 -9.77 -9.20
C LEU A 43 11.44 -9.07 -9.95
N PRO A 44 11.45 -9.00 -11.31
CA PRO A 44 12.48 -8.26 -12.03
C PRO A 44 12.53 -6.77 -11.64
N LEU A 45 11.37 -6.16 -11.39
CA LEU A 45 11.28 -4.74 -10.99
C LEU A 45 11.89 -4.53 -9.59
N LEU A 46 11.60 -5.41 -8.64
CA LEU A 46 12.20 -5.36 -7.30
C LEU A 46 13.71 -5.62 -7.32
N GLN A 47 14.18 -6.50 -8.21
CA GLN A 47 15.61 -6.74 -8.41
C GLN A 47 16.32 -5.54 -9.05
N ALA A 48 15.67 -4.86 -10.00
CA ALA A 48 16.17 -3.61 -10.57
C ALA A 48 16.24 -2.51 -9.51
N HIS A 49 15.20 -2.36 -8.71
CA HIS A 49 15.14 -1.42 -7.59
C HIS A 49 16.28 -1.67 -6.58
N ARG A 50 16.48 -2.92 -6.15
CA ARG A 50 17.58 -3.29 -5.25
C ARG A 50 18.96 -2.92 -5.82
N ARG A 51 19.17 -3.09 -7.14
CA ARG A 51 20.42 -2.69 -7.81
C ARG A 51 20.61 -1.18 -7.81
N ALA A 52 19.56 -0.42 -8.10
CA ALA A 52 19.59 1.04 -8.07
C ALA A 52 19.91 1.55 -6.65
N GLN A 53 19.23 1.02 -5.63
CA GLN A 53 19.46 1.38 -4.24
C GLN A 53 20.88 1.01 -3.76
N ALA A 54 21.44 -0.11 -4.24
CA ALA A 54 22.84 -0.45 -3.94
C ALA A 54 23.83 0.55 -4.55
N ALA A 55 23.54 1.06 -5.75
CA ALA A 55 24.34 2.12 -6.37
C ALA A 55 24.21 3.44 -5.61
N GLU A 56 23.00 3.81 -5.16
CA GLU A 56 22.76 4.97 -4.30
C GLU A 56 23.53 4.87 -2.98
N ARG A 57 23.53 3.69 -2.35
CA ARG A 57 24.31 3.41 -1.14
C ARG A 57 25.81 3.65 -1.36
N LEU A 58 26.36 3.17 -2.46
CA LEU A 58 27.77 3.39 -2.79
C LEU A 58 28.06 4.88 -3.03
N ALA A 59 27.15 5.59 -3.73
CA ALA A 59 27.28 7.02 -4.02
C ALA A 59 27.12 7.90 -2.77
N ALA A 60 26.24 7.54 -1.84
CA ALA A 60 26.03 8.25 -0.59
C ALA A 60 27.22 8.07 0.38
N GLY A 61 27.93 6.94 0.29
CA GLY A 61 29.11 6.64 1.08
C GLY A 61 28.82 6.71 2.58
N SER A 62 29.59 7.51 3.32
CA SER A 62 29.43 7.69 4.77
C SER A 62 28.10 8.36 5.18
N ARG A 63 27.37 8.97 4.24
CA ARG A 63 26.06 9.58 4.51
C ARG A 63 24.91 8.57 4.47
N TRP A 64 25.16 7.33 4.05
CA TRP A 64 24.14 6.29 4.04
C TRP A 64 23.80 5.82 5.46
N ILE A 65 22.52 5.86 5.81
CA ILE A 65 21.99 5.38 7.08
C ILE A 65 21.31 4.02 6.83
N ASP A 66 22.00 2.93 7.19
CA ASP A 66 21.48 1.59 6.97
C ASP A 66 20.35 1.24 7.95
N GLN A 67 19.13 1.12 7.42
CA GLN A 67 17.91 0.79 8.16
C GLN A 67 17.19 -0.43 7.58
N ASP A 68 17.87 -1.20 6.72
CA ASP A 68 17.32 -2.40 6.06
C ASP A 68 15.99 -2.14 5.32
N LEU A 69 15.88 -0.97 4.69
CA LEU A 69 14.69 -0.52 3.99
C LEU A 69 14.68 -0.99 2.54
N VAL A 70 13.56 -1.57 2.10
CA VAL A 70 13.34 -1.89 0.68
C VAL A 70 13.20 -0.61 -0.14
N PHE A 71 12.44 0.37 0.34
CA PHE A 71 12.30 1.69 -0.30
C PHE A 71 12.82 2.74 0.68
N ALA A 72 13.88 3.44 0.27
CA ALA A 72 14.53 4.47 1.07
C ALA A 72 14.77 5.71 0.23
N THR A 73 15.04 6.83 0.89
CA THR A 73 15.63 7.98 0.22
C THR A 73 17.07 7.65 -0.21
N PHE A 74 17.67 8.54 -1.02
CA PHE A 74 19.07 8.44 -1.43
C PHE A 74 20.06 8.25 -0.26
N TYR A 75 19.73 8.71 0.94
CA TYR A 75 20.57 8.57 2.14
C TYR A 75 20.22 7.36 3.02
N GLY A 76 19.36 6.46 2.57
CA GLY A 76 18.94 5.27 3.34
C GLY A 76 17.88 5.56 4.41
N THR A 77 17.32 6.77 4.44
CA THR A 77 16.27 7.14 5.41
C THR A 77 14.87 6.80 4.91
N PRO A 78 13.85 6.71 5.80
CA PRO A 78 12.47 6.53 5.38
C PRO A 78 11.98 7.67 4.49
N ILE A 79 11.16 7.33 3.50
CA ILE A 79 10.45 8.33 2.68
C ILE A 79 9.33 8.94 3.52
N GLU A 80 9.25 10.28 3.55
CA GLU A 80 8.16 10.96 4.24
C GLU A 80 6.84 10.78 3.48
N ARG A 81 5.73 10.67 4.22
CA ARG A 81 4.40 10.47 3.63
C ARG A 81 4.00 11.57 2.64
N SER A 82 4.43 12.81 2.87
CA SER A 82 4.17 13.94 1.96
C SER A 82 4.95 13.84 0.66
N ASP A 83 6.18 13.33 0.71
CA ASP A 83 7.01 13.13 -0.48
C ASP A 83 6.48 11.96 -1.31
N ASP A 84 6.19 10.82 -0.67
CA ASP A 84 5.53 9.67 -1.29
C ASP A 84 4.19 10.08 -1.96
N TRP A 85 3.39 10.90 -1.26
CA TRP A 85 2.17 11.46 -1.80
C TRP A 85 2.40 12.33 -3.04
N ARG A 86 3.38 13.22 -3.00
CA ARG A 86 3.69 14.14 -4.10
C ARG A 86 4.21 13.38 -5.32
N GLU A 87 5.09 12.40 -5.11
CA GLU A 87 5.58 11.52 -6.16
C GLU A 87 4.44 10.71 -6.79
N TRP A 88 3.56 10.13 -5.99
CA TRP A 88 2.34 9.47 -6.47
C TRP A 88 1.50 10.37 -7.38
N LYS A 89 1.30 11.64 -6.99
CA LYS A 89 0.55 12.61 -7.82
C LYS A 89 1.26 12.88 -9.15
N THR A 90 2.57 13.01 -9.15
CA THR A 90 3.38 13.15 -10.38
C THR A 90 3.22 11.93 -11.29
N LEU A 91 3.29 10.72 -10.73
CA LEU A 91 3.14 9.48 -11.48
C LEU A 91 1.76 9.36 -12.13
N LEU A 92 0.68 9.71 -11.40
CA LEU A 92 -0.67 9.71 -11.98
C LEU A 92 -0.81 10.69 -13.15
N ALA A 93 -0.21 11.88 -13.02
CA ALA A 93 -0.23 12.89 -14.08
C ALA A 93 0.57 12.42 -15.31
N ALA A 94 1.76 11.85 -15.10
CA ALA A 94 2.60 11.30 -16.17
C ALA A 94 1.92 10.13 -16.91
N ALA A 95 1.15 9.31 -16.19
CA ALA A 95 0.39 8.21 -16.76
C ALA A 95 -0.92 8.66 -17.45
N GLY A 96 -1.29 9.94 -17.37
CA GLY A 96 -2.52 10.47 -17.99
C GLY A 96 -3.82 9.94 -17.35
N VAL A 97 -3.76 9.45 -16.11
CA VAL A 97 -4.92 8.90 -15.41
C VAL A 97 -5.55 9.91 -14.45
N ARG A 98 -6.79 9.63 -14.05
CA ARG A 98 -7.52 10.50 -13.12
C ARG A 98 -6.74 10.72 -11.81
N PRO A 99 -6.81 11.92 -11.21
CA PRO A 99 -6.35 12.14 -9.85
C PRO A 99 -6.96 11.12 -8.87
N GLY A 100 -6.11 10.50 -8.05
CA GLY A 100 -6.54 9.53 -7.03
C GLY A 100 -5.62 9.54 -5.81
N ARG A 101 -6.09 8.89 -4.74
CA ARG A 101 -5.32 8.66 -3.52
C ARG A 101 -4.42 7.42 -3.70
N LEU A 102 -3.32 7.32 -2.96
CA LEU A 102 -2.48 6.12 -2.96
C LEU A 102 -3.29 4.88 -2.56
N HIS A 103 -4.22 5.04 -1.61
CA HIS A 103 -5.12 3.97 -1.20
C HIS A 103 -6.06 3.49 -2.33
N ASP A 104 -6.31 4.33 -3.35
CA ASP A 104 -7.14 3.94 -4.49
C ASP A 104 -6.47 2.85 -5.32
N ALA A 105 -5.12 2.77 -5.36
CA ALA A 105 -4.41 1.67 -6.00
C ALA A 105 -4.75 0.32 -5.35
N ARG A 106 -4.84 0.29 -4.01
CA ARG A 106 -5.32 -0.89 -3.26
C ARG A 106 -6.79 -1.19 -3.58
N HIS A 107 -7.63 -0.17 -3.75
CA HIS A 107 -9.01 -0.38 -4.17
C HIS A 107 -9.09 -1.02 -5.56
N THR A 108 -8.35 -0.48 -6.53
CA THR A 108 -8.27 -1.03 -7.88
C THR A 108 -7.80 -2.49 -7.87
N ALA A 109 -6.76 -2.83 -7.10
CA ALA A 109 -6.30 -4.22 -6.97
C ALA A 109 -7.41 -5.15 -6.44
N GLY A 110 -8.15 -4.73 -5.40
CA GLY A 110 -9.27 -5.50 -4.87
C GLY A 110 -10.40 -5.69 -5.88
N THR A 111 -10.77 -4.63 -6.60
CA THR A 111 -11.78 -4.68 -7.65
C THR A 111 -11.37 -5.62 -8.79
N LEU A 112 -10.15 -5.49 -9.32
CA LEU A 112 -9.66 -6.33 -10.42
C LEU A 112 -9.64 -7.83 -10.05
N LEU A 113 -9.18 -8.16 -8.84
CA LEU A 113 -9.19 -9.56 -8.37
C LEU A 113 -10.63 -10.08 -8.27
N MET A 114 -11.55 -9.28 -7.73
CA MET A 114 -12.95 -9.68 -7.67
C MET A 114 -13.52 -9.84 -9.08
N GLU A 115 -13.30 -8.90 -10.00
CA GLU A 115 -13.77 -8.95 -11.40
C GLU A 115 -13.29 -10.20 -12.14
N GLN A 116 -12.07 -10.66 -11.86
CA GLN A 116 -11.50 -11.92 -12.37
C GLN A 116 -12.10 -13.18 -11.74
N GLY A 117 -13.07 -13.05 -10.84
CA GLY A 117 -13.73 -14.17 -10.18
C GLY A 117 -12.91 -14.80 -9.05
N VAL A 118 -11.87 -14.11 -8.56
CA VAL A 118 -11.08 -14.60 -7.43
C VAL A 118 -11.95 -14.66 -6.18
N HIS A 119 -11.94 -15.81 -5.50
CA HIS A 119 -12.73 -16.01 -4.31
C HIS A 119 -12.43 -14.96 -3.23
N ILE A 120 -13.46 -14.41 -2.58
CA ILE A 120 -13.33 -13.28 -1.65
C ILE A 120 -12.35 -13.52 -0.50
N ARG A 121 -12.21 -14.76 -0.03
CA ARG A 121 -11.21 -15.09 1.01
C ARG A 121 -9.78 -14.94 0.50
N VAL A 122 -9.51 -15.28 -0.76
CA VAL A 122 -8.20 -15.08 -1.38
C VAL A 122 -7.94 -13.59 -1.56
N VAL A 123 -8.93 -12.81 -2.03
CA VAL A 123 -8.81 -11.35 -2.10
C VAL A 123 -8.56 -10.72 -0.72
N GLN A 124 -9.25 -11.21 0.32
CA GLN A 124 -9.03 -10.78 1.71
C GLN A 124 -7.58 -11.01 2.14
N GLU A 125 -6.99 -12.17 1.83
CA GLU A 125 -5.61 -12.52 2.17
C GLU A 125 -4.59 -11.69 1.39
N VAL A 126 -4.77 -11.53 0.07
CA VAL A 126 -3.92 -10.70 -0.79
C VAL A 126 -3.91 -9.25 -0.30
N LEU A 127 -5.08 -8.72 0.07
CA LEU A 127 -5.19 -7.40 0.66
C LEU A 127 -4.76 -7.40 2.15
N GLY A 128 -4.60 -8.53 2.82
CA GLY A 128 -4.24 -8.58 4.24
C GLY A 128 -5.30 -7.93 5.15
N HIS A 129 -6.58 -7.97 4.76
CA HIS A 129 -7.69 -7.52 5.59
C HIS A 129 -7.99 -8.52 6.71
N THR A 130 -8.05 -8.04 7.96
CA THR A 130 -8.35 -8.90 9.12
C THR A 130 -9.78 -9.44 9.10
N ARG A 131 -10.74 -8.66 8.60
CA ARG A 131 -12.15 -9.02 8.52
C ARG A 131 -12.60 -9.06 7.06
N VAL A 132 -13.36 -10.09 6.69
CA VAL A 132 -13.90 -10.24 5.33
C VAL A 132 -14.84 -9.09 4.95
N THR A 133 -15.55 -8.53 5.93
CA THR A 133 -16.43 -7.36 5.74
C THR A 133 -15.73 -6.12 5.19
N THR A 134 -14.40 -6.02 5.38
CA THR A 134 -13.61 -4.93 4.77
C THR A 134 -13.38 -5.15 3.26
N THR A 135 -13.45 -6.41 2.81
CA THR A 135 -13.32 -6.83 1.40
C THR A 135 -14.67 -6.87 0.70
N GLU A 136 -15.78 -7.02 1.43
CA GLU A 136 -17.14 -7.06 0.85
C GLU A 136 -17.50 -5.84 0.01
N LYS A 137 -16.87 -4.68 0.27
CA LYS A 137 -17.00 -3.46 -0.55
C LYS A 137 -16.70 -3.67 -2.05
N TYR A 138 -15.96 -4.73 -2.40
CA TYR A 138 -15.63 -5.06 -3.80
C TYR A 138 -16.65 -6.01 -4.46
N ILE A 139 -17.55 -6.64 -3.69
CA ILE A 139 -18.57 -7.57 -4.23
C ILE A 139 -19.55 -6.84 -5.15
N HIS A 140 -19.92 -5.60 -4.84
CA HIS A 140 -20.95 -4.89 -5.61
C HIS A 140 -20.55 -4.58 -7.07
N VAL A 141 -19.27 -4.70 -7.41
CA VAL A 141 -18.76 -4.49 -8.79
C VAL A 141 -18.96 -5.75 -9.66
N ALA A 142 -19.38 -6.87 -9.08
CA ALA A 142 -19.45 -8.20 -9.68
C ALA A 142 -20.76 -8.57 -10.42
N SER A 143 -21.51 -7.62 -10.98
CA SER A 143 -22.75 -7.92 -11.73
C SER A 143 -22.59 -9.05 -12.79
N PRO A 144 -21.48 -9.11 -13.57
CA PRO A 144 -21.25 -10.20 -14.52
C PRO A 144 -21.12 -11.59 -13.88
N GLN A 145 -20.67 -11.68 -12.62
CA GLN A 145 -20.44 -12.96 -11.93
C GLN A 145 -21.74 -13.58 -11.44
N LEU A 146 -22.76 -12.77 -11.12
CA LEU A 146 -24.09 -13.29 -10.83
C LEU A 146 -24.70 -13.96 -12.05
N GLN A 147 -24.50 -13.37 -13.24
CA GLN A 147 -24.94 -13.99 -14.50
C GLN A 147 -24.16 -15.26 -14.83
N ASP A 148 -22.83 -15.25 -14.64
CA ASP A 148 -21.99 -16.43 -14.85
C ASP A 148 -22.33 -17.57 -13.88
N ALA A 149 -22.55 -17.27 -12.60
CA ALA A 149 -22.97 -18.25 -11.60
C ALA A 149 -24.32 -18.89 -11.96
N SER A 150 -25.28 -18.08 -12.42
CA SER A 150 -26.57 -18.58 -12.91
C SER A 150 -26.39 -19.53 -14.10
N LYS A 151 -25.58 -19.15 -15.10
CA LYS A 151 -25.28 -20.00 -16.27
C LYS A 151 -24.61 -21.31 -15.89
N ARG A 152 -23.62 -21.28 -15.00
CA ARG A 152 -22.95 -22.50 -14.51
C ARG A 152 -23.91 -23.42 -13.76
N MET A 153 -24.84 -22.84 -12.99
CA MET A 153 -25.87 -23.61 -12.30
C MET A 153 -26.84 -24.25 -13.30
N SER A 154 -27.26 -23.52 -14.34
CA SER A 154 -28.04 -24.07 -15.45
C SER A 154 -27.34 -25.28 -16.10
N ALA A 155 -26.07 -25.13 -16.48
CA ALA A 155 -25.31 -26.21 -17.11
C ALA A 155 -25.06 -27.41 -16.17
N ALA A 156 -24.94 -27.19 -14.86
CA ALA A 156 -24.61 -28.27 -13.93
C ALA A 156 -25.81 -29.13 -13.50
N LEU A 157 -27.04 -28.62 -13.57
CA LEU A 157 -28.23 -29.36 -13.12
C LEU A 157 -29.26 -29.62 -14.23
N TRP A 158 -29.17 -28.94 -15.39
CA TRP A 158 -30.15 -29.07 -16.47
C TRP A 158 -29.54 -29.48 -17.84
N GLU A 159 -28.22 -29.58 -17.95
CA GLU A 159 -27.53 -30.30 -19.04
C GLU A 159 -26.89 -31.58 -18.48
#